data_AF-H7C7Y4-F1
#
_entry.id   AF-H7C7Y4-F1
#
_cell.length_a   1.000
_cell.length_b   1.000
_cell.length_c   1.000
_cell.angle_alpha   90.00
_cell.angle_beta   90.00
_cell.angle_gamma   90.00
#
_symmetry.space_group_name_H-M   'P 1'
#
loop_
_entity.id
_entity.type
_entity.pdbx_description
1 polymer ?
#
loop_
_entity_poly.entity_id
_entity_poly.type
_entity_poly.pdbx_seq_one_letter_code
_entity_poly.pdbx_strand_id
1 'polypeptide(L)'
;MATVRLVTRKRAGRSSRPSAASLPARSAVERNSSGPLLSKSRYVRIMAARRSSSLRQQQGRLEWGGRSRPVELATRSFEKQGDATAFFKAMLNRHQPGERVSDEDGLDVAALLERHTEYVAKVGCGVSHFQVMMTEHGTQCFRIIRTDGSGTDFSYPHCISQRPPSRKQEVAQAFRRAVRFDLYKARDNLFATHSGSDGLVSCAVTGERIAQDEGHMDHRPPMTFEVIVTTFLCGRGLSLDNVPLTTGKDDQVSPEVTDNALSEAFRAYHAGIARLDFVRNTVNLAQASRHRLKDGRITLTG
;
A
#
# COMPACT_ATOMS: atom_id res chain seq x y z
N MET A 1 -53.10 22.19 -12.44
CA MET A 1 -54.50 22.38 -11.99
C MET A 1 -54.94 21.14 -11.23
N ALA A 2 -55.22 21.28 -9.93
CA ALA A 2 -56.13 20.48 -9.08
C ALA A 2 -55.79 20.69 -7.58
N THR A 3 -56.40 21.75 -7.01
CA THR A 3 -57.25 21.81 -5.78
C THR A 3 -57.39 20.51 -4.94
N VAL A 4 -57.56 20.42 -3.61
CA VAL A 4 -57.61 21.29 -2.40
C VAL A 4 -58.06 20.38 -1.20
N ARG A 5 -57.48 20.59 0.01
CA ARG A 5 -58.03 20.53 1.43
C ARG A 5 -58.97 19.37 1.89
N LEU A 6 -59.24 19.05 3.17
CA LEU A 6 -58.95 19.55 4.53
C LEU A 6 -59.24 18.42 5.57
N VAL A 7 -58.43 18.37 6.65
CA VAL A 7 -58.73 18.21 8.11
C VAL A 7 -60.07 17.60 8.59
N THR A 8 -59.98 16.67 9.56
CA THR A 8 -60.76 16.75 10.84
C THR A 8 -60.01 16.10 12.03
N ARG A 9 -59.94 16.85 13.14
CA ARG A 9 -59.56 16.40 14.49
C ARG A 9 -60.78 15.88 15.27
N LYS A 10 -60.61 14.94 16.21
CA LYS A 10 -61.28 15.00 17.52
C LYS A 10 -60.54 14.22 18.63
N ARG A 11 -60.26 14.95 19.72
CA ARG A 11 -59.90 14.54 21.12
C ARG A 11 -61.12 13.90 21.81
N ALA A 12 -61.13 13.25 22.99
CA ALA A 12 -60.18 12.85 24.05
C ALA A 12 -60.96 11.96 25.05
N GLY A 13 -60.26 11.25 25.95
CA GLY A 13 -60.87 10.74 27.20
C GLY A 13 -59.98 9.79 28.01
N ARG A 14 -59.46 10.30 29.15
CA ARG A 14 -59.18 9.71 30.49
C ARG A 14 -59.16 8.17 30.65
N SER A 15 -58.49 7.52 31.62
CA SER A 15 -57.44 7.76 32.63
C SER A 15 -57.55 6.56 33.57
N SER A 16 -56.48 5.81 33.84
CA SER A 16 -56.39 4.97 35.04
C SER A 16 -54.97 4.40 35.20
N ARG A 17 -54.27 4.88 36.24
CA ARG A 17 -53.26 4.12 37.01
C ARG A 17 -54.01 3.17 37.95
N PRO A 18 -53.47 2.03 38.42
CA PRO A 18 -52.16 1.85 39.09
C PRO A 18 -51.40 0.61 38.51
N SER A 19 -50.31 0.02 38.99
CA SER A 19 -49.58 -0.04 40.27
C SER A 19 -48.15 -0.54 39.97
N ALA A 20 -47.22 -0.32 40.89
CA ALA A 20 -45.81 -0.68 40.81
C ALA A 20 -45.57 -2.20 40.96
N ALA A 21 -44.63 -2.75 40.18
CA ALA A 21 -43.97 -4.02 40.46
C ALA A 21 -42.50 -3.96 39.96
N SER A 22 -41.61 -3.91 40.95
CA SER A 22 -40.22 -4.41 41.02
C SER A 22 -39.46 -4.72 39.72
N LEU A 23 -38.42 -3.91 39.47
CA LEU A 23 -37.27 -4.21 38.61
C LEU A 23 -36.40 -5.32 39.24
N PRO A 24 -35.91 -6.32 38.47
CA PRO A 24 -34.71 -7.04 38.83
C PRO A 24 -33.47 -6.27 38.35
N ALA A 25 -32.50 -6.16 39.25
CA ALA A 25 -31.20 -5.54 39.04
C ALA A 25 -30.48 -6.15 37.82
N ARG A 26 -30.07 -5.28 36.88
CA ARG A 26 -29.02 -5.64 35.91
C ARG A 26 -27.68 -5.58 36.63
N SER A 27 -27.03 -6.74 36.70
CA SER A 27 -25.67 -6.93 37.17
C SER A 27 -24.72 -5.95 36.48
N ALA A 28 -23.99 -5.20 37.29
CA ALA A 28 -22.79 -4.51 36.87
C ALA A 28 -21.77 -5.55 36.39
N VAL A 29 -21.52 -5.60 35.08
CA VAL A 29 -20.29 -6.19 34.56
C VAL A 29 -19.24 -5.08 34.66
N GLU A 30 -18.32 -5.27 35.59
CA GLU A 30 -17.12 -4.48 35.77
C GLU A 30 -16.41 -4.30 34.43
N ARG A 31 -16.36 -3.06 33.94
CA ARG A 31 -15.37 -2.66 32.95
C ARG A 31 -14.02 -2.57 33.65
N ASN A 32 -13.30 -3.68 33.66
CA ASN A 32 -11.90 -3.71 34.05
C ASN A 32 -11.06 -4.13 32.85
N SER A 33 -10.63 -3.15 32.05
CA SER A 33 -9.59 -3.30 31.03
C SER A 33 -8.90 -1.97 30.76
N SER A 34 -8.44 -1.33 31.83
CA SER A 34 -7.31 -0.42 31.78
C SER A 34 -6.04 -1.25 31.52
N GLY A 35 -5.82 -1.61 30.26
CA GLY A 35 -4.49 -1.99 29.78
C GLY A 35 -3.56 -0.78 29.86
N PRO A 36 -2.27 -0.94 30.16
CA PRO A 36 -1.39 0.18 30.41
C PRO A 36 -1.26 1.02 29.14
N LEU A 37 -1.76 2.26 29.20
CA LEU A 37 -1.33 3.32 28.28
C LEU A 37 0.20 3.39 28.40
N LEU A 38 0.91 3.11 27.31
CA LEU A 38 2.32 3.47 27.20
C LEU A 38 2.41 4.98 27.48
N SER A 39 2.88 5.33 28.68
CA SER A 39 2.92 6.73 29.07
C SER A 39 3.81 7.49 28.08
N LYS A 40 3.39 8.71 27.71
CA LYS A 40 4.13 9.66 26.86
C LYS A 40 5.62 9.76 27.22
N SER A 41 5.98 9.43 28.47
CA SER A 41 7.34 9.48 28.98
C SER A 41 8.26 8.32 28.54
N ARG A 42 7.76 7.13 28.18
CA ARG A 42 8.63 5.97 27.84
C ARG A 42 9.09 6.00 26.39
N TYR A 43 8.18 6.37 25.48
CA TYR A 43 8.46 6.55 24.04
C TYR A 43 9.43 7.73 23.80
N VAL A 44 9.25 8.85 24.51
CA VAL A 44 10.13 10.04 24.39
C VAL A 44 11.49 9.84 25.09
N ARG A 45 11.58 9.09 26.20
CA ARG A 45 12.86 8.85 26.90
C ARG A 45 13.82 7.95 26.13
N ILE A 46 13.33 6.95 25.41
CA ILE A 46 14.18 6.09 24.57
C ILE A 46 14.74 6.90 23.40
N MET A 47 13.93 7.80 22.81
CA MET A 47 14.34 8.69 21.71
C MET A 47 15.33 9.79 22.11
N ALA A 48 15.29 10.28 23.36
CA ALA A 48 16.19 11.35 23.83
C ALA A 48 17.57 10.81 24.30
N ALA A 49 17.66 9.58 24.77
CA ALA A 49 18.85 9.04 25.44
C ALA A 49 19.98 8.56 24.50
N ARG A 50 19.85 8.68 23.17
CA ARG A 50 20.87 8.20 22.21
C ARG A 50 21.31 9.22 21.16
N ARG A 51 21.08 10.51 21.41
CA ARG A 51 21.62 11.62 20.58
C ARG A 51 23.14 11.81 20.71
N SER A 52 23.83 11.02 21.54
CA SER A 52 25.27 11.18 21.82
C SER A 52 26.18 10.16 21.14
N SER A 53 25.64 9.16 20.43
CA SER A 53 26.44 8.10 19.79
C SER A 53 26.38 8.06 18.26
N SER A 54 25.49 8.81 17.60
CA SER A 54 25.32 8.76 16.14
C SER A 54 26.25 9.69 15.33
N LEU A 55 27.23 10.35 15.98
CA LEU A 55 28.18 11.26 15.32
C LEU A 55 29.57 10.65 15.07
N ARG A 56 29.79 9.37 15.37
CA ARG A 56 31.15 8.78 15.37
C ARG A 56 31.37 7.58 14.43
N GLN A 57 30.48 7.34 13.46
CA GLN A 57 30.72 6.35 12.39
C GLN A 57 30.27 6.88 11.03
N GLN A 58 30.87 8.00 10.61
CA GLN A 58 31.08 8.30 9.20
C GLN A 58 32.58 8.33 8.95
N GLN A 59 33.20 7.17 8.70
CA GLN A 59 34.43 7.10 7.91
C GLN A 59 34.86 5.67 7.53
N GLY A 60 35.10 5.49 6.23
CA GLY A 60 35.82 4.38 5.60
C GLY A 60 34.93 3.28 5.01
N ARG A 61 35.19 2.69 3.84
CA ARG A 61 36.16 2.90 2.75
C ARG A 61 35.66 2.04 1.57
N LEU A 62 35.86 2.54 0.35
CA LEU A 62 35.56 1.87 -0.92
C LEU A 62 36.37 0.58 -1.07
N GLU A 63 35.68 -0.55 -1.24
CA GLU A 63 36.21 -1.76 -1.90
C GLU A 63 35.08 -2.41 -2.71
N TRP A 64 35.32 -2.58 -3.99
CA TRP A 64 34.37 -3.12 -4.97
C TRP A 64 34.44 -4.64 -5.00
N GLY A 65 33.73 -5.27 -4.07
CA GLY A 65 33.13 -6.59 -4.21
C GLY A 65 31.65 -6.41 -3.87
N GLY A 66 30.73 -7.13 -4.53
CA GLY A 66 29.28 -6.99 -4.32
C GLY A 66 28.88 -7.32 -2.87
N ARG A 67 29.11 -6.39 -1.95
CA ARG A 67 28.87 -6.57 -0.52
C ARG A 67 27.38 -6.49 -0.24
N SER A 68 26.90 -7.45 0.55
CA SER A 68 25.62 -7.34 1.23
C SER A 68 25.53 -5.97 1.90
N ARG A 69 24.41 -5.28 1.71
CA ARG A 69 24.16 -4.02 2.40
C ARG A 69 23.56 -4.33 3.77
N PRO A 70 24.28 -4.08 4.86
CA PRO A 70 23.72 -4.29 6.19
C PRO A 70 22.60 -3.28 6.46
N VAL A 71 21.71 -3.64 7.39
CA VAL A 71 20.63 -2.78 7.88
C VAL A 71 20.77 -2.67 9.38
N GLU A 72 21.21 -1.49 9.82
CA GLU A 72 21.34 -1.15 11.24
C GLU A 72 20.11 -0.37 11.69
N LEU A 73 19.43 -0.90 12.71
CA LEU A 73 18.31 -0.29 13.43
C LEU A 73 18.71 -0.08 14.89
N ALA A 74 18.03 0.82 15.59
CA ALA A 74 18.27 1.02 17.02
C ALA A 74 18.00 -0.25 17.87
N THR A 75 17.13 -1.14 17.37
CA THR A 75 16.70 -2.37 18.04
C THR A 75 17.47 -3.61 17.58
N ARG A 76 17.97 -3.64 16.33
CA ARG A 76 18.46 -4.84 15.64
C ARG A 76 19.46 -4.49 14.53
N SER A 77 20.30 -5.46 14.19
CA SER A 77 21.24 -5.39 13.06
C SER A 77 21.01 -6.58 12.12
N PHE A 78 21.07 -6.34 10.81
CA PHE A 78 20.95 -7.38 9.79
C PHE A 78 22.14 -7.30 8.84
N GLU A 79 22.77 -8.44 8.52
CA GLU A 79 23.94 -8.49 7.63
C GLU A 79 23.59 -8.14 6.17
N LYS A 80 22.36 -8.45 5.74
CA LYS A 80 21.85 -8.15 4.39
C LYS A 80 20.41 -7.65 4.41
N GLN A 81 20.08 -6.74 3.50
CA GLN A 81 18.72 -6.25 3.27
C GLN A 81 17.67 -7.36 3.08
N GLY A 82 18.06 -8.51 2.52
CA GLY A 82 17.19 -9.68 2.38
C GLY A 82 16.69 -10.22 3.71
N ASP A 83 17.53 -10.24 4.75
CA ASP A 83 17.16 -10.75 6.07
C ASP A 83 16.24 -9.78 6.79
N ALA A 84 16.53 -8.48 6.70
CA ALA A 84 15.62 -7.44 7.17
C ALA A 84 14.25 -7.56 6.48
N THR A 85 14.25 -7.80 5.16
CA THR A 85 13.02 -7.96 4.37
C THR A 85 12.21 -9.17 4.84
N ALA A 86 12.86 -10.32 5.04
CA ALA A 86 12.22 -11.53 5.53
C ALA A 86 11.64 -11.32 6.94
N PHE A 87 12.40 -10.69 7.82
CA PHE A 87 11.98 -10.38 9.19
C PHE A 87 10.75 -9.48 9.23
N PHE A 88 10.78 -8.33 8.56
CA PHE A 88 9.64 -7.40 8.56
C PHE A 88 8.43 -7.93 7.80
N LYS A 89 8.64 -8.78 6.78
CA LYS A 89 7.55 -9.49 6.10
C LYS A 89 6.88 -10.52 7.02
N ALA A 90 7.66 -11.34 7.72
CA ALA A 90 7.13 -12.28 8.71
C ALA A 90 6.41 -11.54 9.83
N MET A 91 6.96 -10.40 10.27
CA MET A 91 6.33 -9.53 11.25
C MET A 91 4.97 -9.02 10.77
N LEU A 92 4.90 -8.45 9.57
CA LEU A 92 3.67 -7.91 9.00
C LEU A 92 2.57 -8.98 8.90
N ASN A 93 2.94 -10.17 8.43
CA ASN A 93 2.00 -11.27 8.20
C ASN A 93 1.45 -11.92 9.49
N ARG A 94 2.07 -11.66 10.65
CA ARG A 94 1.58 -12.20 11.93
C ARG A 94 0.39 -11.41 12.51
N HIS A 95 0.17 -10.19 12.00
CA HIS A 95 -0.89 -9.29 12.41
C HIS A 95 -2.02 -9.27 11.37
N GLN A 96 -3.26 -9.14 11.83
CA GLN A 96 -4.43 -9.00 10.96
C GLN A 96 -4.58 -7.56 10.47
N PRO A 97 -5.13 -7.32 9.27
CA PRO A 97 -5.48 -5.96 8.86
C PRO A 97 -6.50 -5.32 9.81
N GLY A 98 -6.26 -4.06 10.17
CA GLY A 98 -7.00 -3.32 11.20
C GLY A 98 -6.47 -3.56 12.62
N GLU A 99 -5.60 -4.55 12.83
CA GLU A 99 -5.00 -4.83 14.13
C GLU A 99 -3.91 -3.81 14.45
N ARG A 100 -3.85 -3.40 15.73
CA ARG A 100 -2.74 -2.65 16.28
C ARG A 100 -1.53 -3.57 16.41
N VAL A 101 -0.40 -3.14 15.84
CA VAL A 101 0.89 -3.80 16.03
C VAL A 101 1.23 -3.78 17.52
N SER A 102 1.65 -4.93 18.05
CA SER A 102 2.02 -5.08 19.46
C SER A 102 3.11 -4.09 19.87
N ASP A 103 3.18 -3.75 21.17
CA ASP A 103 4.17 -2.77 21.64
C ASP A 103 5.62 -3.25 21.43
N GLU A 104 5.86 -4.57 21.46
CA GLU A 104 7.17 -5.18 21.16
C GLU A 104 7.56 -4.98 19.70
N ASP A 105 6.69 -5.38 18.77
CA ASP A 105 6.94 -5.21 17.34
C ASP A 105 6.98 -3.74 16.94
N GLY A 106 6.17 -2.91 17.60
CA GLY A 106 6.13 -1.46 17.39
C GLY A 106 7.48 -0.77 17.62
N LEU A 107 8.35 -1.33 18.46
CA LEU A 107 9.72 -0.83 18.65
C LEU A 107 10.57 -1.05 17.39
N ASP A 108 10.51 -2.25 16.82
CA ASP A 108 11.22 -2.59 15.59
C ASP A 108 10.66 -1.80 14.39
N VAL A 109 9.33 -1.63 14.31
CA VAL A 109 8.66 -0.83 13.27
C VAL A 109 9.05 0.65 13.38
N ALA A 110 9.11 1.20 14.59
CA ALA A 110 9.57 2.57 14.82
C ALA A 110 11.03 2.77 14.41
N ALA A 111 11.92 1.88 14.85
CA ALA A 111 13.34 1.93 14.51
C ALA A 111 13.57 1.79 13.00
N LEU A 112 12.73 1.00 12.31
CA LEU A 112 12.75 0.92 10.86
C LEU A 112 12.26 2.23 10.21
N LEU A 113 11.17 2.80 10.69
CA LEU A 113 10.56 4.01 10.12
C LEU A 113 11.54 5.20 10.12
N GLU A 114 12.42 5.32 11.12
CA GLU A 114 13.48 6.35 11.17
C GLU A 114 14.38 6.39 9.93
N ARG A 115 14.44 5.30 9.18
CA ARG A 115 15.23 5.18 7.94
C ARG A 115 14.50 5.65 6.70
N HIS A 116 13.20 5.97 6.79
CA HIS A 116 12.40 6.41 5.66
C HIS A 116 12.86 7.80 5.20
N THR A 117 13.05 8.00 3.89
CA THR A 117 13.53 9.29 3.36
C THR A 117 12.55 10.44 3.63
N GLU A 118 11.26 10.13 3.73
CA GLU A 118 10.18 11.05 4.10
C GLU A 118 9.79 10.98 5.59
N TYR A 119 10.71 10.54 6.47
CA TYR A 119 10.43 10.29 7.90
C TYR A 119 9.67 11.45 8.58
N VAL A 120 10.15 12.68 8.41
CA VAL A 120 9.56 13.87 9.05
C VAL A 120 8.10 14.07 8.62
N ALA A 121 7.81 13.91 7.32
CA ALA A 121 6.46 14.04 6.79
C ALA A 121 5.53 12.90 7.26
N LYS A 122 6.04 11.66 7.27
CA LYS A 122 5.28 10.49 7.72
C LYS A 122 4.93 10.58 9.20
N VAL A 123 5.86 11.00 10.05
CA VAL A 123 5.63 11.17 11.50
C VAL A 123 4.67 12.32 11.80
N GLY A 124 4.79 13.46 11.11
CA GLY A 124 3.91 14.61 11.30
C GLY A 124 3.84 15.08 12.76
N CYS A 125 2.64 15.10 13.34
CA CYS A 125 2.38 15.50 14.74
C CYS A 125 2.81 14.44 15.78
N GLY A 126 3.49 13.37 15.36
CA GLY A 126 3.99 12.31 16.23
C GLY A 126 3.19 11.02 16.09
N VAL A 127 3.84 9.89 16.36
CA VAL A 127 3.25 8.55 16.27
C VAL A 127 2.54 8.20 17.58
N SER A 128 1.27 7.78 17.50
CA SER A 128 0.54 7.16 18.60
C SER A 128 0.85 5.66 18.68
N HIS A 129 0.65 4.94 17.58
CA HIS A 129 0.91 3.51 17.44
C HIS A 129 0.97 3.12 15.96
N PHE A 130 1.29 1.86 15.69
CA PHE A 130 1.25 1.29 14.34
C PHE A 130 0.07 0.32 14.22
N GLN A 131 -0.46 0.21 13.01
CA GLN A 131 -1.47 -0.78 12.63
C GLN A 131 -1.04 -1.49 11.35
N VAL A 132 -1.62 -2.64 11.08
CA VAL A 132 -1.57 -3.25 9.75
C VAL A 132 -2.81 -2.83 8.97
N MET A 133 -2.66 -2.53 7.69
CA MET A 133 -3.79 -2.25 6.80
C MET A 133 -3.69 -3.06 5.51
N MET A 134 -4.84 -3.29 4.87
CA MET A 134 -4.88 -3.76 3.49
C MET A 134 -4.75 -2.56 2.56
N THR A 135 -3.87 -2.68 1.57
CA THR A 135 -3.82 -1.76 0.43
C THR A 135 -4.96 -2.06 -0.53
N GLU A 136 -5.24 -1.11 -1.42
CA GLU A 136 -6.18 -1.29 -2.54
C GLU A 136 -5.79 -2.43 -3.49
N HIS A 137 -4.53 -2.89 -3.43
CA HIS A 137 -4.01 -3.97 -4.26
C HIS A 137 -4.11 -5.36 -3.60
N GLY A 138 -4.78 -5.46 -2.45
CA GLY A 138 -4.93 -6.74 -1.74
C GLY A 138 -3.64 -7.20 -1.05
N THR A 139 -2.69 -6.31 -0.81
CA THR A 139 -1.48 -6.59 -0.02
C THR A 139 -1.54 -5.90 1.33
N GLN A 140 -0.81 -6.39 2.33
CA GLN A 140 -0.69 -5.74 3.64
C GLN A 140 0.42 -4.70 3.65
N CYS A 141 0.28 -3.65 4.45
CA CYS A 141 1.37 -2.73 4.81
C CYS A 141 1.23 -2.21 6.25
N PHE A 142 2.32 -1.63 6.77
CA PHE A 142 2.28 -0.92 8.04
C PHE A 142 1.69 0.48 7.85
N ARG A 143 0.81 0.88 8.78
CA ARG A 143 0.20 2.19 8.88
C ARG A 143 0.62 2.87 10.18
N ILE A 144 1.04 4.12 10.07
CA ILE A 144 1.24 5.02 11.20
C ILE A 144 -0.13 5.56 11.61
N ILE A 145 -0.47 5.45 12.88
CA ILE A 145 -1.55 6.23 13.48
C ILE A 145 -0.92 7.34 14.29
N ARG A 146 -1.21 8.59 13.93
CA ARG A 146 -0.63 9.78 14.54
C ARG A 146 -1.38 10.17 15.82
N THR A 147 -0.80 11.06 16.61
CA THR A 147 -1.39 11.48 17.90
C THR A 147 -2.68 12.28 17.76
N ASP A 148 -2.94 12.88 16.60
CA ASP A 148 -4.20 13.55 16.27
C ASP A 148 -5.27 12.60 15.70
N GLY A 149 -4.96 11.30 15.56
CA GLY A 149 -5.85 10.29 15.01
C GLY A 149 -5.81 10.15 13.48
N SER A 150 -5.09 11.03 12.78
CA SER A 150 -4.80 10.83 11.35
C SER A 150 -3.86 9.63 11.14
N GLY A 151 -3.76 9.15 9.90
CA GLY A 151 -2.84 8.06 9.60
C GLY A 151 -2.25 8.14 8.19
N THR A 152 -1.14 7.44 8.01
CA THR A 152 -0.51 7.25 6.69
C THR A 152 0.19 5.90 6.65
N ASP A 153 0.21 5.25 5.50
CA ASP A 153 1.03 4.08 5.26
C ASP A 153 2.51 4.45 5.04
N PHE A 154 3.39 3.47 5.18
CA PHE A 154 4.77 3.59 4.71
C PHE A 154 5.32 2.25 4.22
N SER A 155 6.28 2.33 3.30
CA SER A 155 6.90 1.17 2.67
C SER A 155 8.09 0.68 3.51
N TYR A 156 7.94 -0.46 4.18
CA TYR A 156 9.07 -1.08 4.89
C TYR A 156 10.24 -1.43 3.94
N PRO A 157 10.05 -1.86 2.66
CA PRO A 157 11.15 -2.01 1.71
C PRO A 157 11.87 -0.69 1.40
N HIS A 158 11.16 0.45 1.39
CA HIS A 158 11.79 1.77 1.26
C HIS A 158 12.70 2.06 2.46
N CYS A 159 12.25 1.78 3.68
CA CYS A 159 13.07 1.95 4.89
C CYS A 159 14.33 1.06 4.90
N ILE A 160 14.20 -0.18 4.41
CA ILE A 160 15.32 -1.14 4.31
C ILE A 160 16.33 -0.68 3.26
N SER A 161 15.85 -0.34 2.07
CA SER A 161 16.70 0.02 0.93
C SER A 161 17.25 1.46 1.00
N GLN A 162 16.60 2.34 1.76
CA GLN A 162 16.84 3.80 1.83
C GLN A 162 16.91 4.46 0.46
N ARG A 163 16.13 3.94 -0.48
CA ARG A 163 16.08 4.44 -1.85
C ARG A 163 14.65 4.80 -2.16
N PRO A 164 14.36 6.08 -2.43
CA PRO A 164 13.06 6.43 -2.96
C PRO A 164 12.89 5.74 -4.33
N PRO A 165 11.64 5.48 -4.75
CA PRO A 165 11.38 5.05 -6.11
C PRO A 165 12.05 6.01 -7.11
N SER A 166 12.65 5.48 -8.17
CA SER A 166 13.14 6.32 -9.25
C SER A 166 11.96 6.95 -9.99
N ARG A 167 12.19 8.07 -10.67
CA ARG A 167 11.16 8.73 -11.49
C ARG A 167 10.47 7.78 -12.47
N LYS A 168 11.25 6.89 -13.10
CA LYS A 168 10.74 5.82 -13.97
C LYS A 168 9.78 4.88 -13.23
N GLN A 169 10.08 4.51 -11.99
CA GLN A 169 9.20 3.68 -11.17
C GLN A 169 7.92 4.41 -10.79
N GLU A 170 8.01 5.70 -10.41
CA GLU A 170 6.84 6.51 -10.09
C GLU A 170 5.90 6.68 -11.29
N VAL A 171 6.44 7.04 -12.46
CA VAL A 171 5.66 7.17 -13.71
C VAL A 171 5.02 5.84 -14.09
N ALA A 172 5.76 4.73 -13.99
CA ALA A 172 5.19 3.42 -14.28
C ALA A 172 4.09 3.02 -13.27
N GLN A 173 4.23 3.33 -11.98
CA GLN A 173 3.18 3.09 -10.99
C GLN A 173 1.93 3.93 -11.28
N ALA A 174 2.11 5.21 -11.61
CA ALA A 174 1.02 6.12 -11.91
C ALA A 174 0.24 5.71 -13.16
N PHE A 175 0.92 5.29 -14.22
CA PHE A 175 0.25 4.76 -15.41
C PHE A 175 -0.39 3.38 -15.17
N ARG A 176 0.20 2.50 -14.36
CA ARG A 176 -0.47 1.24 -13.96
C ARG A 176 -1.75 1.54 -13.19
N ARG A 177 -1.71 2.53 -12.31
CA ARG A 177 -2.86 3.01 -11.54
C ARG A 177 -3.98 3.51 -12.46
N ALA A 178 -3.63 4.22 -13.53
CA ALA A 178 -4.59 4.75 -14.51
C ALA A 178 -5.35 3.63 -15.27
N VAL A 179 -4.72 2.49 -15.52
CA VAL A 179 -5.33 1.36 -16.26
C VAL A 179 -5.81 0.21 -15.38
N ARG A 180 -5.72 0.33 -14.04
CA ARG A 180 -5.97 -0.78 -13.11
C ARG A 180 -7.35 -1.43 -13.29
N PHE A 181 -8.39 -0.62 -13.50
CA PHE A 181 -9.74 -1.13 -13.68
C PHE A 181 -9.93 -1.84 -15.02
N ASP A 182 -9.18 -1.47 -16.05
CA ASP A 182 -9.18 -2.20 -17.33
C ASP A 182 -8.50 -3.56 -17.18
N LEU A 183 -7.43 -3.64 -16.39
CA LEU A 183 -6.78 -4.91 -16.06
C LEU A 183 -7.70 -5.83 -15.24
N TYR A 184 -8.44 -5.28 -14.26
CA TYR A 184 -9.43 -6.05 -13.50
C TYR A 184 -10.54 -6.56 -14.40
N LYS A 185 -11.09 -5.69 -15.26
CA LYS A 185 -12.11 -6.08 -16.24
C LYS A 185 -11.60 -7.16 -17.20
N ALA A 186 -10.36 -7.05 -17.68
CA ALA A 186 -9.75 -8.05 -18.55
C ALA A 186 -9.61 -9.41 -17.84
N ARG A 187 -9.17 -9.42 -16.57
CA ARG A 187 -9.11 -10.63 -15.75
C ARG A 187 -10.49 -11.25 -15.57
N ASP A 188 -11.48 -10.45 -15.17
CA ASP A 188 -12.81 -10.94 -14.85
C ASP A 188 -13.48 -11.52 -16.12
N ASN A 189 -13.30 -10.86 -17.27
CA ASN A 189 -13.73 -11.39 -18.56
C ASN A 189 -13.03 -12.72 -18.91
N LEU A 190 -11.71 -12.81 -18.71
CA LEU A 190 -10.95 -14.03 -18.98
C LEU A 190 -11.51 -15.23 -18.21
N PHE A 191 -11.76 -15.04 -16.90
CA PHE A 191 -12.35 -16.07 -16.06
C PHE A 191 -13.77 -16.41 -16.52
N ALA A 192 -14.61 -15.41 -16.79
CA ALA A 192 -15.97 -15.63 -17.26
C ALA A 192 -16.04 -16.46 -18.57
N THR A 193 -15.06 -16.33 -19.47
CA THR A 193 -15.10 -17.00 -20.77
C THR A 193 -14.25 -18.27 -20.86
N HIS A 194 -13.24 -18.46 -19.99
CA HIS A 194 -12.28 -19.57 -20.09
C HIS A 194 -12.17 -20.43 -18.83
N SER A 195 -12.86 -20.08 -17.74
CA SER A 195 -12.85 -20.94 -16.54
C SER A 195 -13.50 -22.29 -16.84
N GLY A 196 -12.90 -23.37 -16.34
CA GLY A 196 -13.54 -24.68 -16.39
C GLY A 196 -14.65 -24.80 -15.34
N SER A 197 -15.19 -26.01 -15.21
CA SER A 197 -16.08 -26.34 -14.08
C SER A 197 -15.39 -26.21 -12.71
N ASP A 198 -14.06 -26.22 -12.70
CA ASP A 198 -13.20 -25.97 -11.53
C ASP A 198 -13.07 -24.48 -11.16
N GLY A 199 -13.56 -23.56 -11.99
CA GLY A 199 -13.39 -22.12 -11.79
C GLY A 199 -11.96 -21.61 -12.07
N LEU A 200 -11.09 -22.44 -12.65
CA LEU A 200 -9.68 -22.13 -12.88
C LEU A 200 -9.42 -21.78 -14.35
N VAL A 201 -8.38 -20.99 -14.61
CA VAL A 201 -7.89 -20.68 -15.97
C VAL A 201 -6.45 -21.12 -16.13
N SER A 202 -6.02 -21.40 -17.37
CA SER A 202 -4.63 -21.80 -17.62
C SER A 202 -3.68 -20.60 -17.56
N CYS A 203 -2.61 -20.74 -16.78
CA CYS A 203 -1.47 -19.83 -16.77
C CYS A 203 -0.83 -19.82 -18.15
N ALA A 204 -0.74 -18.64 -18.78
CA ALA A 204 -0.23 -18.54 -20.15
C ALA A 204 1.30 -18.74 -20.27
N VAL A 205 2.02 -18.99 -19.17
CA VAL A 205 3.45 -19.36 -19.18
C VAL A 205 3.64 -20.83 -18.89
N THR A 206 3.01 -21.34 -17.83
CA THR A 206 3.25 -22.71 -17.34
C THR A 206 2.19 -23.72 -17.81
N GLY A 207 1.05 -23.25 -18.32
CA GLY A 207 -0.11 -24.08 -18.67
C GLY A 207 -0.94 -24.55 -17.46
N GLU A 208 -0.41 -24.43 -16.24
CA GLU A 208 -1.09 -24.84 -15.01
C GLU A 208 -2.42 -24.12 -14.81
N ARG A 209 -3.42 -24.84 -14.31
CA ARG A 209 -4.72 -24.30 -13.92
C ARG A 209 -4.58 -23.53 -12.62
N ILE A 210 -4.99 -22.25 -12.62
CA ILE A 210 -4.83 -21.35 -11.48
C ILE A 210 -6.09 -20.55 -11.20
N ALA A 211 -6.30 -20.26 -9.91
CA ALA A 211 -7.38 -19.41 -9.45
C ALA A 211 -7.10 -17.93 -9.67
N GLN A 212 -8.13 -17.10 -9.50
CA GLN A 212 -8.09 -15.66 -9.79
C GLN A 212 -7.09 -14.88 -8.92
N ASP A 213 -6.87 -15.32 -7.69
CA ASP A 213 -5.96 -14.73 -6.71
C ASP A 213 -4.52 -15.27 -6.82
N GLU A 214 -4.32 -16.38 -7.54
CA GLU A 214 -3.01 -16.99 -7.76
C GLU A 214 -2.23 -16.40 -8.95
N GLY A 215 -2.83 -15.48 -9.71
CA GLY A 215 -2.25 -14.89 -10.91
C GLY A 215 -2.53 -13.41 -11.10
N HIS A 216 -1.76 -12.80 -12.00
CA HIS A 216 -1.91 -11.41 -12.41
C HIS A 216 -2.10 -11.30 -13.92
N MET A 217 -2.83 -10.27 -14.37
CA MET A 217 -2.78 -9.84 -15.76
C MET A 217 -1.44 -9.15 -16.02
N ASP A 218 -0.68 -9.66 -16.99
CA ASP A 218 0.66 -9.20 -17.31
C ASP A 218 0.78 -8.74 -18.76
N HIS A 219 1.65 -7.74 -18.99
CA HIS A 219 1.96 -7.20 -20.31
C HIS A 219 3.17 -7.92 -20.88
N ARG A 220 2.97 -8.66 -21.98
CA ARG A 220 4.02 -9.54 -22.51
C ARG A 220 4.86 -8.92 -23.60
N PRO A 221 6.13 -9.37 -23.76
CA PRO A 221 6.93 -9.05 -24.94
C PRO A 221 6.16 -9.33 -26.26
N PRO A 222 6.33 -8.48 -27.29
CA PRO A 222 7.24 -7.34 -27.33
C PRO A 222 6.70 -6.07 -26.62
N MET A 223 5.41 -6.03 -26.26
CA MET A 223 4.75 -4.86 -25.66
C MET A 223 4.63 -5.00 -24.14
N THR A 224 5.78 -5.08 -23.46
CA THR A 224 5.79 -5.03 -21.99
C THR A 224 5.25 -3.69 -21.50
N PHE A 225 4.84 -3.63 -20.23
CA PHE A 225 4.31 -2.37 -19.67
C PHE A 225 5.31 -1.21 -19.80
N GLU A 226 6.59 -1.51 -19.59
CA GLU A 226 7.67 -0.55 -19.76
C GLU A 226 7.78 -0.02 -21.19
N VAL A 227 7.67 -0.91 -22.19
CA VAL A 227 7.64 -0.52 -23.61
C VAL A 227 6.42 0.36 -23.90
N ILE A 228 5.23 -0.04 -23.44
CA ILE A 228 3.98 0.71 -23.65
C ILE A 228 4.08 2.14 -23.10
N VAL A 229 4.55 2.30 -21.86
CA VAL A 229 4.75 3.63 -21.26
C VAL A 229 5.76 4.43 -22.07
N THR A 230 6.88 3.81 -22.45
CA THR A 230 7.94 4.48 -23.20
C THR A 230 7.45 4.97 -24.57
N THR A 231 6.80 4.10 -25.35
CA THR A 231 6.30 4.45 -26.68
C THR A 231 5.16 5.47 -26.63
N PHE A 232 4.32 5.43 -25.59
CA PHE A 232 3.30 6.45 -25.36
C PHE A 232 3.90 7.85 -25.17
N LEU A 233 4.92 7.96 -24.33
CA LEU A 233 5.60 9.22 -24.03
C LEU A 233 6.40 9.73 -25.23
N CYS A 234 7.19 8.86 -25.88
CA CYS A 234 7.92 9.19 -27.11
C CYS A 234 6.97 9.73 -28.20
N GLY A 235 5.82 9.08 -28.42
CA GLY A 235 4.83 9.51 -29.42
C GLY A 235 4.19 10.87 -29.14
N ARG A 236 4.39 11.42 -27.94
CA ARG A 236 3.91 12.75 -27.51
C ARG A 236 5.03 13.76 -27.31
N GLY A 237 6.28 13.38 -27.56
CA GLY A 237 7.44 14.22 -27.25
C GLY A 237 7.60 14.51 -25.77
N LEU A 238 7.12 13.62 -24.88
CA LEU A 238 7.24 13.75 -23.43
C LEU A 238 8.40 12.89 -22.91
N SER A 239 9.10 13.42 -21.91
CA SER A 239 10.03 12.69 -21.08
C SER A 239 9.37 12.23 -19.78
N LEU A 240 10.07 11.40 -18.98
CA LEU A 240 9.58 10.98 -17.66
C LEU A 240 9.39 12.16 -16.71
N ASP A 241 10.20 13.20 -16.86
CA ASP A 241 10.18 14.36 -15.97
C ASP A 241 8.95 15.24 -16.25
N ASN A 242 8.44 15.24 -17.49
CA ASN A 242 7.27 16.02 -17.88
C ASN A 242 5.94 15.43 -17.38
N VAL A 243 5.90 14.19 -16.87
CA VAL A 243 4.64 13.55 -16.43
C VAL A 243 4.20 14.14 -15.08
N PRO A 244 3.07 14.86 -14.99
CA PRO A 244 2.71 15.53 -13.75
C PRO A 244 2.13 14.53 -12.73
N LEU A 245 2.89 14.19 -11.69
CA LEU A 245 2.51 13.22 -10.67
C LEU A 245 2.13 13.91 -9.35
N THR A 246 1.23 13.29 -8.60
CA THR A 246 0.99 13.61 -7.18
C THR A 246 2.25 13.36 -6.34
N THR A 247 2.49 14.20 -5.33
CA THR A 247 3.58 14.01 -4.36
C THR A 247 3.02 13.49 -3.03
N GLY A 248 3.46 12.30 -2.60
CA GLY A 248 3.33 11.71 -1.26
C GLY A 248 2.21 12.22 -0.35
N LYS A 249 0.94 12.11 -0.77
CA LYS A 249 -0.19 12.47 0.09
C LYS A 249 -0.45 11.39 1.15
N ASP A 250 -1.07 11.78 2.26
CA ASP A 250 -1.57 10.81 3.24
C ASP A 250 -2.61 9.87 2.60
N ASP A 251 -2.60 8.61 3.01
CA ASP A 251 -3.42 7.51 2.45
C ASP A 251 -3.27 7.29 0.94
N GLN A 252 -2.14 7.72 0.38
CA GLN A 252 -1.78 7.49 -1.02
C GLN A 252 -0.73 6.38 -1.16
N VAL A 253 -1.19 5.18 -1.55
CA VAL A 253 -0.34 3.99 -1.70
C VAL A 253 0.50 4.02 -2.98
N SER A 254 0.04 4.71 -4.02
CA SER A 254 0.72 4.83 -5.31
C SER A 254 0.58 6.23 -5.92
N PRO A 255 1.60 6.75 -6.64
CA PRO A 255 1.49 8.03 -7.33
C PRO A 255 0.37 7.99 -8.38
N GLU A 256 -0.26 9.14 -8.63
CA GLU A 256 -1.27 9.33 -9.66
C GLU A 256 -0.81 10.39 -10.65
N VAL A 257 -1.19 10.23 -11.92
CA VAL A 257 -1.04 11.31 -12.91
C VAL A 257 -2.12 12.35 -12.63
N THR A 258 -1.71 13.59 -12.39
CA THR A 258 -2.62 14.70 -12.03
C THR A 258 -3.34 15.30 -13.24
N ASP A 259 -2.79 15.08 -14.45
CA ASP A 259 -3.45 15.43 -15.70
C ASP A 259 -4.41 14.30 -16.12
N ASN A 260 -5.72 14.58 -16.01
CA ASN A 260 -6.77 13.64 -16.39
C ASN A 260 -6.78 13.35 -17.89
N ALA A 261 -6.50 14.35 -18.74
CA ALA A 261 -6.49 14.17 -20.19
C ALA A 261 -5.32 13.27 -20.62
N LEU A 262 -4.15 13.44 -20.00
CA LEU A 262 -3.00 12.54 -20.21
C LEU A 262 -3.32 11.11 -19.75
N SER A 263 -3.99 10.96 -18.60
CA SER A 263 -4.41 9.66 -18.08
C SER A 263 -5.38 8.93 -19.02
N GLU A 264 -6.40 9.63 -19.51
CA GLU A 264 -7.37 9.08 -20.46
C GLU A 264 -6.72 8.74 -21.80
N ALA A 265 -5.83 9.59 -22.28
CA ALA A 265 -5.05 9.34 -23.49
C ALA A 265 -4.16 8.10 -23.35
N PHE A 266 -3.52 7.90 -22.19
CA PHE A 266 -2.73 6.70 -21.91
C PHE A 266 -3.63 5.46 -21.88
N ARG A 267 -4.78 5.54 -21.22
CA ARG A 267 -5.76 4.46 -21.14
C ARG A 267 -6.23 4.02 -22.54
N ALA A 268 -6.57 4.95 -23.41
CA ALA A 268 -6.96 4.67 -24.79
C ALA A 268 -5.82 4.04 -25.60
N TYR A 269 -4.59 4.56 -25.45
CA TYR A 269 -3.41 4.02 -26.12
C TYR A 269 -3.10 2.59 -25.65
N HIS A 270 -3.12 2.35 -24.33
CA HIS A 270 -2.93 1.05 -23.71
C HIS A 270 -3.96 0.04 -24.21
N ALA A 271 -5.24 0.41 -24.26
CA ALA A 271 -6.31 -0.46 -24.76
C ALA A 271 -6.12 -0.89 -26.23
N GLY A 272 -5.52 -0.02 -27.06
CA GLY A 272 -5.30 -0.30 -28.48
C GLY A 272 -4.13 -1.25 -28.77
N ILE A 273 -3.16 -1.40 -27.86
CA ILE A 273 -1.90 -2.11 -28.14
C ILE A 273 -1.57 -3.20 -27.13
N ALA A 274 -2.12 -3.15 -25.92
CA ALA A 274 -1.75 -4.07 -24.87
C ALA A 274 -2.30 -5.46 -25.17
N ARG A 275 -1.41 -6.45 -25.07
CA ARG A 275 -1.76 -7.86 -25.05
C ARG A 275 -1.53 -8.36 -23.65
N LEU A 276 -2.62 -8.78 -23.00
CA LEU A 276 -2.62 -9.15 -21.60
C LEU A 276 -2.77 -10.66 -21.47
N ASP A 277 -1.87 -11.26 -20.70
CA ASP A 277 -1.90 -12.68 -20.36
C ASP A 277 -2.12 -12.86 -18.86
N PHE A 278 -2.79 -13.93 -18.44
CA PHE A 278 -2.88 -14.29 -17.03
C PHE A 278 -1.75 -15.24 -16.64
N VAL A 279 -0.96 -14.84 -15.65
CA VAL A 279 0.29 -15.52 -15.28
C VAL A 279 0.35 -15.71 -13.77
N ARG A 280 0.75 -16.92 -13.34
CA ARG A 280 0.96 -17.24 -11.91
C ARG A 280 1.91 -16.24 -11.26
N ASN A 281 1.56 -15.79 -10.05
CA ASN A 281 2.27 -14.74 -9.31
C ASN A 281 3.77 -15.01 -9.18
N THR A 282 4.15 -16.23 -8.80
CA THR A 282 5.56 -16.63 -8.61
C THR A 282 6.38 -16.59 -9.90
N VAL A 283 5.76 -16.97 -11.02
CA VAL A 283 6.40 -17.00 -12.34
C VAL A 283 6.58 -15.58 -12.88
N ASN A 284 5.55 -14.74 -12.77
CA ASN A 284 5.61 -13.35 -13.21
C ASN A 284 6.75 -12.60 -12.50
N LEU A 285 6.85 -12.75 -11.17
CA LEU A 285 7.92 -12.14 -10.38
C LEU A 285 9.31 -12.63 -10.78
N ALA A 286 9.47 -13.91 -11.11
CA ALA A 286 10.75 -14.48 -11.53
C ALA A 286 11.22 -14.00 -12.92
N GLN A 287 10.29 -13.65 -13.82
CA GLN A 287 10.60 -13.25 -15.19
C GLN A 287 10.72 -11.73 -15.39
N ALA A 288 10.21 -10.92 -14.46
CA ALA A 288 10.20 -9.46 -14.55
C ALA A 288 11.57 -8.80 -14.83
N SER A 289 12.67 -9.41 -14.39
CA SER A 289 14.03 -8.90 -14.64
C SER A 289 14.52 -9.11 -16.09
N ARG A 290 14.06 -10.17 -16.76
CA ARG A 290 14.54 -10.59 -18.09
C ARG A 290 14.07 -9.66 -19.21
N HIS A 291 12.94 -9.00 -19.01
CA HIS A 291 12.28 -8.19 -20.04
C HIS A 291 12.40 -6.68 -19.81
N ARG A 292 13.25 -6.25 -18.86
CA ARG A 292 13.54 -4.84 -18.61
C ARG A 292 14.26 -4.22 -19.81
N LEU A 293 13.88 -3.02 -20.23
CA LEU A 293 14.62 -2.32 -21.28
C LEU A 293 16.02 -1.97 -20.76
N LYS A 294 17.03 -2.27 -21.58
CA LYS A 294 18.41 -1.82 -21.37
C LYS A 294 18.58 -0.45 -22.00
N ASP A 295 19.36 0.41 -21.37
CA ASP A 295 19.68 1.74 -21.89
C ASP A 295 20.23 1.63 -23.32
N GLY A 296 19.74 2.49 -24.22
CA GLY A 296 20.17 2.58 -25.63
C GLY A 296 19.25 1.93 -26.69
N ARG A 297 18.16 1.25 -26.31
CA ARG A 297 17.20 0.68 -27.30
C ARG A 297 16.00 1.56 -27.63
N ILE A 298 15.59 2.42 -26.70
CA ILE A 298 14.59 3.48 -26.92
C ILE A 298 15.02 4.63 -26.00
N THR A 299 15.36 5.78 -26.58
CA THR A 299 15.78 6.95 -25.82
C THR A 299 14.56 7.84 -25.63
N LEU A 300 14.08 7.95 -24.39
CA LEU A 300 13.21 9.07 -24.01
C LEU A 300 14.10 10.30 -24.07
N THR A 301 13.84 11.21 -25.01
CA THR A 301 14.49 12.53 -25.01
C THR A 301 14.08 13.24 -23.73
N GLY A 302 15.09 13.74 -22.98
CA GLY A 302 14.94 14.34 -21.65
C GLY A 302 13.97 15.51 -21.60
#